data_AF-A0A1D2MNK1-F1
#
_entry.id   AF-A0A1D2MNK1-F1
#
_cell.length_a   1.000
_cell.length_b   1.000
_cell.length_c   1.000
_cell.angle_alpha   90.00
_cell.angle_beta   90.00
_cell.angle_gamma   90.00
#
_symmetry.space_group_name_H-M   'P 1'
#
loop_
_entity.id
_entity.type
_entity.pdbx_description
1 polymer ?
#
loop_
_entity_poly.entity_id
_entity_poly.type
_entity_poly.pdbx_seq_one_letter_code
_entity_poly.pdbx_strand_id
1 'polypeptide(L)'
;MAGGDRDPWKNRKTVRICSAIDMVFPIVIMGLYMYRLMFERKVDGRMTNGFYTPKEKQGVAVFLWCGAFTLNIIQFILAYNLSTVVKLGSRDADVSLRGLKFWLILANFLFVLLLSEFIFFLFFDKGYYGHRKTVSMIVCAAELFFKPIGMYFAKEFIDDLKSVYAPPTAKVQFMSFLSSVRKPQGQTGDV
;
A
#
# COMPACT_ATOMS: atom_id res chain seq x y z
N MET A 1 -2.50 -19.01 -30.71
CA MET A 1 -3.28 -17.83 -31.12
C MET A 1 -2.80 -16.63 -30.31
N ALA A 2 -2.33 -15.61 -31.03
CA ALA A 2 -1.98 -14.24 -30.62
C ALA A 2 -1.51 -14.01 -29.17
N GLY A 3 -0.19 -14.06 -28.96
CA GLY A 3 0.45 -13.29 -27.88
C GLY A 3 0.34 -11.82 -28.24
N GLY A 4 -0.77 -11.19 -27.86
CA GLY A 4 -0.99 -9.77 -28.12
C GLY A 4 -0.05 -8.94 -27.28
N ASP A 5 0.57 -7.94 -27.92
CA ASP A 5 1.31 -6.81 -27.35
C ASP A 5 0.50 -6.06 -26.27
N ARG A 6 0.27 -6.68 -25.11
CA ARG A 6 -0.20 -5.96 -23.93
C ARG A 6 1.03 -5.31 -23.31
N ASP A 7 1.17 -4.02 -23.55
CA ASP A 7 2.18 -3.20 -22.87
C ASP A 7 2.04 -3.38 -21.34
N PRO A 8 3.00 -4.04 -20.67
CA PRO A 8 2.92 -4.29 -19.23
C PRO A 8 3.02 -2.99 -18.41
N TRP A 9 3.35 -1.88 -19.05
CA TRP A 9 3.47 -0.56 -18.45
C TRP A 9 2.24 0.33 -18.71
N LYS A 10 1.17 -0.18 -19.30
CA LYS A 10 -0.07 0.59 -19.58
C LYS A 10 -0.61 1.29 -18.32
N ASN A 11 -0.59 0.59 -17.18
CA ASN A 11 -1.14 1.09 -15.90
C ASN A 11 -0.13 1.92 -15.08
N ARG A 12 1.09 2.12 -15.58
CA ARG A 12 2.19 2.83 -14.89
C ARG A 12 1.82 4.25 -14.44
N LYS A 13 1.12 5.01 -15.30
CA LYS A 13 0.69 6.38 -14.98
C LYS A 13 -0.33 6.38 -13.84
N THR A 14 -1.29 5.45 -13.86
CA THR A 14 -2.33 5.32 -12.83
C THR A 14 -1.73 4.96 -11.48
N VAL A 15 -0.85 3.93 -11.44
CA VAL A 15 -0.16 3.55 -10.19
C VAL A 15 0.69 4.71 -9.65
N ARG A 16 1.31 5.51 -10.53
CA ARG A 16 2.04 6.71 -10.10
C ARG A 16 1.12 7.77 -9.48
N ILE A 17 -0.04 8.03 -10.09
CA ILE A 17 -1.03 8.97 -9.53
C ILE A 17 -1.52 8.46 -8.16
N CYS A 18 -1.86 7.17 -8.06
CA CYS A 18 -2.25 6.55 -6.79
C CYS A 18 -1.16 6.70 -5.73
N SER A 19 0.11 6.44 -6.08
CA SER A 19 1.24 6.62 -5.16
C SER A 19 1.43 8.08 -4.72
N ALA A 20 1.20 9.03 -5.62
CA ALA A 20 1.30 10.46 -5.27
C ALA A 20 0.18 10.88 -4.32
N ILE A 21 -1.05 10.43 -4.57
CA ILE A 21 -2.20 10.66 -3.68
C ILE A 21 -1.94 10.01 -2.30
N ASP A 22 -1.40 8.79 -2.27
CA ASP A 22 -1.08 8.07 -1.04
C ASP A 22 0.07 8.72 -0.24
N MET A 23 0.91 9.55 -0.87
CA MET A 23 1.87 10.42 -0.15
C MET A 23 1.22 11.67 0.42
N VAL A 24 0.18 12.21 -0.22
CA VAL A 24 -0.47 13.46 0.21
C VAL A 24 -1.24 13.25 1.52
N PHE A 25 -1.93 12.12 1.67
CA PHE A 25 -2.68 11.80 2.90
C PHE A 25 -1.83 11.88 4.18
N PRO A 26 -0.69 11.17 4.31
CA PRO A 26 0.13 11.24 5.51
C PRO A 26 0.73 12.64 5.73
N ILE A 27 1.03 13.41 4.67
CA ILE A 27 1.47 14.81 4.81
C ILE A 27 0.35 15.67 5.43
N VAL A 28 -0.87 15.54 4.93
CA VAL A 28 -2.03 16.29 5.45
C VAL A 28 -2.31 15.91 6.90
N ILE A 29 -2.31 14.62 7.21
CA ILE A 29 -2.52 14.10 8.58
C ILE A 29 -1.42 14.58 9.52
N MET A 30 -0.14 14.48 9.13
CA MET A 30 0.98 15.01 9.92
C MET A 30 0.87 16.52 10.11
N GLY A 31 0.47 17.27 9.08
CA GLY A 31 0.23 18.72 9.16
C GLY A 31 -0.86 19.07 10.16
N LEU A 32 -1.97 18.34 10.17
CA LEU A 32 -3.05 18.50 11.15
C LEU A 32 -2.57 18.19 12.58
N TYR A 33 -1.75 17.15 12.75
CA TYR A 33 -1.15 16.83 14.05
C TYR A 33 -0.16 17.88 14.54
N MET A 34 0.71 18.40 13.67
CA MET A 34 1.65 19.46 14.02
C MET A 34 0.93 20.77 14.34
N TYR A 35 -0.10 21.12 13.57
CA TYR A 35 -0.97 22.26 13.86
C TYR A 35 -1.60 22.11 15.24
N ARG A 36 -2.12 20.93 15.58
CA ARG A 36 -2.67 20.65 16.92
C ARG A 36 -1.64 20.87 18.02
N LEU A 37 -0.43 20.34 17.86
CA LEU A 37 0.66 20.48 18.83
C LEU A 37 1.05 21.94 19.10
N MET A 38 1.05 22.78 18.06
CA MET A 38 1.46 24.19 18.19
C MET A 38 0.36 25.10 18.73
N PHE A 39 -0.91 24.79 18.47
CA PHE A 39 -2.02 25.72 18.73
C PHE A 39 -3.02 25.26 19.81
N GLU A 40 -2.93 24.03 20.36
CA GLU A 40 -3.73 23.66 21.53
C GLU A 40 -3.15 24.27 22.82
N ARG A 41 -3.97 25.08 23.52
CA ARG A 41 -3.63 25.61 24.85
C ARG A 41 -3.41 24.44 25.82
N LYS A 42 -2.17 24.30 26.29
CA LYS A 42 -1.82 23.48 27.45
C LYS A 42 -2.38 24.16 28.68
N VAL A 43 -3.35 23.55 29.35
CA VAL A 43 -3.76 23.94 30.70
C VAL A 43 -3.12 22.93 31.63
N ASP A 44 -2.30 23.41 32.57
CA ASP A 44 -1.57 22.60 33.55
C ASP A 44 -0.69 21.47 32.96
N GLY A 45 -0.02 21.76 31.84
CA GLY A 45 0.90 20.79 31.19
C GLY A 45 0.20 19.60 30.52
N ARG A 46 -1.13 19.50 30.62
CA ARG A 46 -1.96 18.51 29.93
C ARG A 46 -2.54 19.13 28.67
N MET A 47 -2.58 18.35 27.58
CA MET A 47 -3.43 18.74 26.44
C MET A 47 -4.87 18.76 26.95
N THR A 48 -5.54 19.90 26.83
CA THR A 48 -6.91 20.14 27.30
C THR A 48 -7.91 19.15 26.70
N ASN A 49 -7.60 18.63 25.51
CA ASN A 49 -8.27 17.51 24.90
C ASN A 49 -7.20 16.44 24.58
N GLY A 50 -7.30 15.24 25.16
CA GLY A 50 -6.49 14.10 24.73
C GLY A 50 -6.76 13.73 23.26
N PHE A 51 -5.96 12.84 22.68
CA PHE A 51 -6.15 12.45 21.29
C PHE A 51 -7.49 11.73 21.08
N TYR A 52 -7.91 10.96 22.08
CA TYR A 52 -9.12 10.16 22.04
C TYR A 52 -10.05 10.44 23.22
N THR A 53 -9.51 10.82 24.39
CA THR A 53 -10.34 11.09 25.57
C THR A 53 -9.81 12.26 26.40
N PRO A 54 -10.67 13.15 26.94
CA PRO A 54 -10.27 14.24 27.83
C PRO A 54 -9.62 13.81 29.17
N LYS A 55 -9.45 12.49 29.40
CA LYS A 55 -8.80 11.91 30.60
C LYS A 55 -7.61 11.00 30.29
N GLU A 56 -7.10 10.98 29.07
CA GLU A 56 -5.93 10.17 28.74
C GLU A 56 -4.70 10.60 29.54
N LYS A 57 -3.98 9.62 30.10
CA LYS A 57 -2.67 9.87 30.69
C LYS A 57 -1.74 10.40 29.59
N GLN A 58 -1.01 11.47 29.88
CA GLN A 58 -0.12 12.14 28.92
C GLN A 58 0.86 11.16 28.24
N GLY A 59 1.40 10.18 28.98
CA GLY A 59 2.28 9.16 28.41
C GLY A 59 1.61 8.26 27.35
N VAL A 60 0.33 7.92 27.54
CA VAL A 60 -0.44 7.14 26.57
C VAL A 60 -0.71 7.96 25.31
N ALA A 61 -1.08 9.22 25.47
CA ALA A 61 -1.31 10.14 24.35
C ALA A 61 -0.03 10.35 23.51
N VAL A 62 1.13 10.52 24.16
CA VAL A 62 2.42 10.65 23.47
C VAL A 62 2.80 9.35 22.75
N PHE A 63 2.59 8.19 23.38
CA PHE A 63 2.87 6.90 22.76
C PHE A 63 2.02 6.66 21.51
N LEU A 64 0.71 6.92 21.59
CA LEU A 64 -0.21 6.80 20.45
C LEU A 64 0.17 7.80 19.34
N TRP A 65 0.61 9.00 19.70
CA TRP A 65 1.09 9.98 18.73
C TRP A 65 2.36 9.52 18.01
N CYS A 66 3.37 9.04 18.75
CA CYS A 66 4.58 8.47 18.15
C CYS A 66 4.27 7.28 17.24
N GLY A 67 3.32 6.42 17.63
CA GLY A 67 2.84 5.32 16.82
C GLY A 67 2.21 5.78 15.51
N ALA A 68 1.23 6.69 15.58
CA ALA A 68 0.56 7.25 14.41
C ALA A 68 1.54 7.97 13.48
N PHE A 69 2.49 8.74 14.04
CA PHE A 69 3.53 9.42 13.26
C PHE A 69 4.44 8.43 12.52
N THR A 70 4.87 7.37 13.21
CA THR A 70 5.70 6.31 12.62
C THR A 70 4.97 5.61 11.48
N LEU A 71 3.68 5.30 11.65
CA LEU A 71 2.85 4.68 10.60
C LEU A 71 2.69 5.59 9.38
N ASN A 72 2.46 6.88 9.57
CA ASN A 72 2.37 7.86 8.48
C ASN A 72 3.71 8.00 7.72
N ILE A 73 4.85 7.98 8.42
CA ILE A 73 6.17 7.96 7.79
C ILE A 73 6.36 6.68 6.96
N ILE A 74 6.01 5.52 7.53
CA ILE A 74 6.11 4.25 6.83
C ILE A 74 5.25 4.29 5.56
N GLN A 75 4.00 4.77 5.64
CA GLN A 75 3.12 4.92 4.48
C GLN A 75 3.74 5.83 3.41
N PHE A 76 4.31 6.97 3.81
CA PHE A 76 4.99 7.89 2.89
C PHE A 76 6.18 7.23 2.19
N ILE A 77 7.07 6.55 2.94
CA ILE A 77 8.24 5.85 2.40
C ILE A 77 7.82 4.77 1.41
N LEU A 78 6.75 4.03 1.73
CA LEU A 78 6.23 2.97 0.87
C LEU A 78 5.66 3.53 -0.43
N ALA A 79 4.82 4.56 -0.35
CA ALA A 79 4.30 5.24 -1.52
C ALA A 79 5.45 5.80 -2.39
N TYR A 80 6.50 6.34 -1.76
CA TYR A 80 7.70 6.82 -2.46
C TYR A 80 8.45 5.70 -3.18
N ASN A 81 8.64 4.57 -2.51
CA ASN A 81 9.25 3.38 -3.11
C ASN A 81 8.41 2.86 -4.28
N LEU A 82 7.08 2.81 -4.15
CA LEU A 82 6.18 2.44 -5.24
C LEU A 82 6.35 3.38 -6.45
N SER A 83 6.33 4.69 -6.22
CA SER A 83 6.55 5.70 -7.27
C SER A 83 7.91 5.55 -7.95
N THR A 84 8.94 5.24 -7.17
CA THR A 84 10.32 5.04 -7.63
C THR A 84 10.45 3.78 -8.48
N VAL A 85 9.89 2.65 -8.03
CA VAL A 85 9.84 1.38 -8.79
C VAL A 85 9.15 1.59 -10.13
N VAL A 86 7.99 2.27 -10.11
CA VAL A 86 7.23 2.60 -11.31
C VAL A 86 8.04 3.55 -12.21
N LYS A 87 8.80 4.50 -11.68
CA LYS A 87 9.60 5.48 -12.46
C LYS A 87 10.90 4.89 -13.04
N LEU A 88 11.58 4.01 -12.32
CA LEU A 88 12.83 3.37 -12.76
C LEU A 88 12.60 2.19 -13.73
N GLY A 89 11.34 1.79 -13.92
CA GLY A 89 10.90 0.64 -14.71
C GLY A 89 11.82 0.25 -15.86
N SER A 90 12.33 -1.00 -15.78
CA SER A 90 13.01 -1.84 -16.79
C SER A 90 14.32 -2.49 -16.32
N ARG A 91 15.04 -1.90 -15.36
CA ARG A 91 16.39 -2.41 -15.00
C ARG A 91 16.37 -3.77 -14.29
N ASP A 92 15.38 -4.01 -13.43
CA ASP A 92 15.18 -5.30 -12.74
C ASP A 92 13.70 -5.55 -12.46
N ALA A 93 13.04 -6.36 -13.30
CA ALA A 93 11.62 -6.69 -13.16
C ALA A 93 11.33 -7.45 -11.85
N ASP A 94 12.23 -8.33 -11.41
CA ASP A 94 12.09 -9.11 -10.18
C ASP A 94 12.18 -8.26 -8.91
N VAL A 95 13.03 -7.25 -8.90
CA VAL A 95 13.13 -6.29 -7.79
C VAL A 95 11.87 -5.44 -7.73
N SER A 96 11.40 -4.99 -8.90
CA SER A 96 10.17 -4.21 -9.03
C SER A 96 8.93 -4.99 -8.54
N LEU A 97 8.80 -6.26 -8.96
CA LEU A 97 7.72 -7.16 -8.55
C LEU A 97 7.73 -7.44 -7.04
N ARG A 98 8.90 -7.68 -6.44
CA ARG A 98 9.02 -7.88 -4.98
C ARG A 98 8.63 -6.62 -4.21
N GLY A 99 9.10 -5.45 -4.64
CA GLY A 99 8.74 -4.16 -4.03
C GLY A 99 7.24 -3.89 -4.09
N LEU A 100 6.61 -4.11 -5.24
CA LEU A 100 5.15 -3.97 -5.43
C LEU A 100 4.34 -4.94 -4.56
N LYS A 101 4.74 -6.21 -4.46
CA LYS A 101 4.07 -7.19 -3.59
C LYS A 101 4.18 -6.80 -2.11
N PHE A 102 5.37 -6.40 -1.68
CA PHE A 102 5.60 -5.95 -0.31
C PHE A 102 4.75 -4.71 0.02
N TRP A 103 4.71 -3.74 -0.91
CA TRP A 103 3.84 -2.58 -0.78
C TRP A 103 2.38 -2.99 -0.62
N LEU A 104 1.87 -3.93 -1.43
CA LEU A 104 0.48 -4.36 -1.37
C LEU A 104 0.13 -5.07 -0.05
N ILE A 105 1.02 -5.88 0.49
CA ILE A 105 0.84 -6.50 1.82
C ILE A 105 0.72 -5.43 2.89
N LEU A 106 1.62 -4.45 2.86
CA LEU A 106 1.67 -3.41 3.88
C LEU A 106 0.52 -2.40 3.74
N ALA A 107 0.08 -2.12 2.51
CA ALA A 107 -1.12 -1.34 2.22
C ALA A 107 -2.38 -2.00 2.77
N ASN A 108 -2.52 -3.34 2.66
CA ASN A 108 -3.61 -4.08 3.31
C ASN A 108 -3.58 -3.91 4.83
N PHE A 109 -2.41 -4.07 5.45
CA PHE A 109 -2.27 -3.91 6.90
C PHE A 109 -2.63 -2.49 7.35
N LEU A 110 -2.12 -1.47 6.66
CA LEU A 110 -2.44 -0.06 6.93
C LEU A 110 -3.92 0.26 6.67
N PHE A 111 -4.56 -0.38 5.68
CA PHE A 111 -5.98 -0.23 5.43
C PHE A 111 -6.83 -0.76 6.59
N VAL A 112 -6.48 -1.93 7.14
CA VAL A 112 -7.17 -2.49 8.32
C VAL A 112 -7.00 -1.56 9.54
N LEU A 113 -5.80 -1.03 9.76
CA LEU A 113 -5.56 -0.06 10.83
C LEU A 113 -6.38 1.22 10.63
N LEU A 114 -6.37 1.79 9.43
CA LEU A 114 -7.15 2.99 9.10
C LEU A 114 -8.66 2.75 9.28
N LEU A 115 -9.15 1.57 8.89
CA LEU A 115 -10.55 1.19 9.09
C LEU A 115 -10.89 1.07 10.58
N SER A 116 -10.01 0.47 11.37
CA SER A 116 -10.18 0.37 12.83
C SER A 116 -10.19 1.74 13.51
N GLU A 117 -9.31 2.65 13.06
CA GLU A 117 -9.25 4.05 13.54
C GLU A 117 -10.54 4.81 13.17
N PHE A 118 -11.04 4.63 11.94
CA PHE A 118 -12.29 5.26 11.52
C PHE A 118 -13.50 4.78 12.33
N ILE A 119 -13.61 3.48 12.59
CA ILE A 119 -14.64 2.93 13.49
C ILE A 119 -14.49 3.51 14.89
N PHE A 120 -13.26 3.64 15.40
CA PHE A 120 -13.00 4.24 16.70
C PHE A 120 -13.51 5.69 16.76
N PHE A 121 -13.22 6.51 15.73
CA PHE A 121 -13.69 7.90 15.65
C PHE A 121 -15.22 8.04 15.57
N LEU A 122 -15.90 7.09 14.93
CA LEU A 122 -17.37 7.11 14.81
C LEU A 122 -18.07 6.77 16.12
N PHE A 123 -17.61 5.74 16.84
CA PHE A 123 -18.36 5.16 17.97
C PHE A 123 -17.84 5.55 19.36
N PHE A 124 -16.53 5.75 19.49
CA PHE A 124 -15.88 5.88 20.80
C PHE A 124 -15.37 7.28 21.08
N ASP A 125 -15.08 8.07 20.04
CA ASP A 125 -14.65 9.45 20.21
C ASP A 125 -15.85 10.37 20.48
N LYS A 126 -16.24 10.45 21.76
CA LYS A 126 -17.25 11.38 22.28
C LYS A 126 -16.66 12.71 22.77
N GLY A 127 -15.33 12.89 22.69
CA GLY A 127 -14.63 14.05 23.26
C GLY A 127 -14.38 15.18 22.27
N TYR A 128 -14.47 14.92 20.97
CA TYR A 128 -14.10 15.86 19.92
C TYR A 128 -15.33 16.59 19.36
N TYR A 129 -15.68 17.77 19.90
CA TYR A 129 -16.73 18.62 19.33
C TYR A 129 -16.08 19.78 18.54
N GLY A 130 -16.36 19.88 17.24
CA GLY A 130 -15.97 21.03 16.40
C GLY A 130 -15.44 20.67 15.02
N HIS A 131 -15.16 21.71 14.21
CA HIS A 131 -14.73 21.60 12.81
C HIS A 131 -13.49 20.72 12.59
N ARG A 132 -12.60 20.59 13.59
CA ARG A 132 -11.39 19.77 13.50
C ARG A 132 -11.70 18.28 13.41
N LYS A 133 -12.74 17.78 14.11
CA LYS A 133 -13.20 16.38 13.98
C LYS A 133 -13.61 16.09 12.56
N THR A 134 -14.42 17.00 12.02
CA THR A 134 -15.01 16.87 10.70
C THR A 134 -13.92 16.83 9.64
N VAL A 135 -12.90 17.67 9.73
CA VAL A 135 -11.77 17.66 8.80
C VAL A 135 -11.00 16.33 8.88
N SER A 136 -10.63 15.85 10.08
CA SER A 136 -9.93 14.57 10.22
C SER A 136 -10.78 13.38 9.74
N MET A 137 -12.09 13.36 10.04
CA MET A 137 -13.00 12.34 9.52
C MET A 137 -13.09 12.36 8.00
N ILE A 138 -13.18 13.55 7.39
CA ILE A 138 -13.21 13.67 5.92
C ILE A 138 -11.91 13.14 5.32
N VAL A 139 -10.76 13.46 5.90
CA VAL A 139 -9.46 12.96 5.44
C VAL A 139 -9.38 11.44 5.57
N CYS A 140 -9.75 10.87 6.72
CA CYS A 140 -9.78 9.41 6.91
C CYS A 140 -10.77 8.72 5.96
N ALA A 141 -11.96 9.29 5.76
CA ALA A 141 -12.96 8.73 4.84
C ALA A 141 -12.49 8.78 3.38
N ALA A 142 -11.87 9.90 2.98
CA ALA A 142 -11.26 10.02 1.66
C ALA A 142 -10.15 8.98 1.48
N GLU A 143 -9.25 8.84 2.46
CA GLU A 143 -8.19 7.84 2.41
C GLU A 143 -8.76 6.41 2.32
N LEU A 144 -9.77 6.06 3.13
CA LEU A 144 -10.45 4.77 3.07
C LEU A 144 -11.07 4.48 1.71
N PHE A 145 -11.53 5.51 0.99
CA PHE A 145 -12.09 5.35 -0.35
C PHE A 145 -10.99 5.21 -1.42
N PHE A 146 -9.91 5.98 -1.33
CA PHE A 146 -8.83 5.97 -2.32
C PHE A 146 -7.87 4.78 -2.17
N LYS A 147 -7.65 4.27 -0.96
CA LYS A 147 -6.69 3.18 -0.70
C LYS A 147 -7.04 1.88 -1.45
N PRO A 148 -8.30 1.38 -1.42
CA PRO A 148 -8.71 0.21 -2.20
C PRO A 148 -8.52 0.41 -3.71
N ILE A 149 -8.76 1.61 -4.22
CA ILE A 149 -8.55 1.95 -5.64
C ILE A 149 -7.06 1.83 -5.99
N GLY A 150 -6.18 2.41 -5.16
CA GLY A 150 -4.74 2.30 -5.34
C GLY A 150 -4.24 0.85 -5.27
N MET A 151 -4.77 0.06 -4.34
CA MET A 151 -4.46 -1.36 -4.20
C MET A 151 -4.93 -2.19 -5.40
N TYR A 152 -6.11 -1.87 -5.96
CA TYR A 152 -6.63 -2.51 -7.17
C TYR A 152 -5.68 -2.31 -8.36
N PHE A 153 -5.32 -1.06 -8.65
CA PHE A 153 -4.41 -0.77 -9.77
C PHE A 153 -3.00 -1.30 -9.55
N ALA A 154 -2.50 -1.28 -8.32
CA ALA A 154 -1.20 -1.90 -7.99
C ALA A 154 -1.23 -3.42 -8.21
N LYS A 155 -2.34 -4.09 -7.86
CA LYS A 155 -2.53 -5.52 -8.10
C LYS A 155 -2.58 -5.83 -9.60
N GLU A 156 -3.38 -5.08 -10.36
CA GLU A 156 -3.48 -5.24 -11.82
C GLU A 156 -2.10 -5.07 -12.47
N PHE A 157 -1.35 -4.05 -12.06
CA PHE A 157 0.01 -3.82 -12.55
C PHE A 157 0.99 -4.97 -12.19
N ILE A 158 0.86 -5.57 -11.00
CA ILE A 158 1.64 -6.76 -10.64
C ILE A 158 1.32 -7.93 -11.56
N ASP A 159 0.04 -8.16 -11.85
CA ASP A 159 -0.40 -9.29 -12.67
C ASP A 159 -0.01 -9.09 -14.15
N ASP A 160 -0.08 -7.85 -14.65
CA ASP A 160 0.46 -7.45 -15.96
C ASP A 160 1.96 -7.75 -16.06
N LEU A 161 2.75 -7.32 -15.07
CA LEU A 161 4.19 -7.61 -15.03
C LEU A 161 4.47 -9.11 -14.97
N LYS A 162 3.77 -9.88 -14.13
CA LYS A 162 3.94 -11.34 -14.07
C LYS A 162 3.63 -12.01 -15.41
N SER A 163 2.63 -11.54 -16.15
CA SER A 163 2.23 -12.15 -17.42
C SER A 163 3.32 -12.04 -18.50
N VAL A 164 4.13 -10.97 -18.45
CA VAL A 164 5.23 -10.71 -19.39
C VAL A 164 6.54 -11.34 -18.94
N TYR A 165 6.82 -11.34 -17.62
CA TYR A 165 8.05 -11.87 -17.05
C TYR A 165 7.95 -13.31 -16.53
N ALA A 166 6.82 -14.00 -16.75
CA ALA A 166 6.69 -15.42 -16.42
C ALA A 166 7.77 -16.22 -17.16
N PRO A 167 8.65 -16.96 -16.44
CA PRO A 167 9.71 -17.72 -17.08
C PRO A 167 9.12 -18.73 -18.08
N PRO A 168 9.65 -18.85 -19.30
CA PRO A 168 9.22 -19.88 -20.25
C PRO A 168 9.54 -21.31 -19.77
N THR A 169 10.21 -21.47 -18.63
CA THR A 169 10.77 -22.73 -18.12
C THR A 169 9.72 -23.80 -17.82
N ALA A 170 8.53 -23.45 -17.34
CA ALA A 170 7.50 -24.45 -17.06
C ALA A 170 6.92 -25.09 -18.33
N LYS A 171 6.78 -24.31 -19.41
CA LYS A 171 6.33 -24.84 -20.72
C LYS A 171 7.44 -25.62 -21.42
N VAL A 172 8.68 -25.16 -21.33
CA VAL A 172 9.81 -25.83 -21.97
C VAL A 172 10.16 -27.15 -21.26
N GLN A 173 10.07 -27.22 -19.91
CA GLN A 173 10.26 -28.47 -19.17
C GLN A 173 9.12 -29.47 -19.40
N PHE A 174 7.87 -29.02 -19.51
CA PHE A 174 6.76 -29.91 -19.83
C PHE A 174 6.83 -30.42 -21.28
N MET A 175 7.24 -29.57 -22.25
CA MET A 175 7.46 -30.00 -23.63
C MET A 175 8.70 -30.89 -23.78
N SER A 176 9.79 -30.67 -23.03
CA SER A 176 10.95 -31.57 -23.04
C SER A 176 10.63 -32.91 -22.39
N PHE A 177 9.83 -32.92 -21.32
CA PHE A 177 9.33 -34.14 -20.70
C PHE A 177 8.39 -34.91 -21.66
N LEU A 178 7.42 -34.25 -22.28
CA LEU A 178 6.52 -34.89 -23.25
C LEU A 178 7.25 -35.41 -24.50
N SER A 179 8.26 -34.70 -25.00
CA SER A 179 9.06 -35.18 -26.14
C SER A 179 10.01 -36.32 -25.76
N SER A 180 10.51 -36.36 -24.52
CA SER A 180 11.24 -37.49 -23.95
C SER A 180 10.35 -38.74 -23.78
N VAL A 181 9.09 -38.56 -23.38
CA VAL A 181 8.12 -39.65 -23.20
C VAL A 181 7.59 -40.19 -24.55
N ARG A 182 7.64 -39.37 -25.61
CA ARG A 182 7.13 -39.73 -26.95
C ARG A 182 8.16 -40.38 -27.88
N LYS A 183 9.41 -40.61 -27.46
CA LYS A 183 10.33 -41.48 -28.21
C LYS A 183 9.90 -42.94 -27.99
N PRO A 184 9.38 -43.64 -29.02
CA PRO A 184 8.99 -45.04 -28.87
C PRO A 184 10.23 -45.90 -28.71
N GLN A 185 10.20 -46.83 -27.75
CA GLN A 185 10.97 -48.06 -27.83
C GLN A 185 10.60 -48.75 -29.15
N GLY A 186 11.51 -48.70 -30.11
CA GLY A 186 11.25 -49.24 -31.44
C GLY A 186 12.42 -49.03 -32.39
N GLN A 187 13.62 -49.45 -31.98
CA GLN A 187 14.71 -49.85 -32.89
C GLN A 187 15.81 -50.55 -32.09
N THR A 188 15.53 -51.79 -31.71
CA THR A 188 16.57 -52.83 -31.57
C THR A 188 16.19 -53.90 -32.58
N GLY A 189 16.87 -53.86 -33.72
CA GLY A 189 16.81 -54.84 -34.79
C GLY A 189 18.14 -54.79 -35.54
N ASP A 190 18.95 -55.82 -35.28
CA ASP A 190 19.95 -56.46 -36.13
C ASP A 190 21.13 -55.65 -36.69
N VAL A 191 22.34 -55.93 -36.16
CA VAL A 191 23.41 -56.69 -36.84
C VAL A 191 24.16 -57.54 -35.80
#